data_AF-A0AAX2KJY6-F1
#
_entry.id   AF-A0AAX2KJY6-F1
#
_cell.length_a   1.000
_cell.length_b   1.000
_cell.length_c   1.000
_cell.angle_alpha   90.00
_cell.angle_beta   90.00
_cell.angle_gamma   90.00
#
_symmetry.space_group_name_H-M   'P 1'
#
loop_
_entity.id
_entity.type
_entity.pdbx_description
1 polymer ?
#
loop_
_entity_poly.entity_id
_entity_poly.type
_entity_poly.pdbx_seq_one_letter_code
_entity_poly.pdbx_strand_id
1 'polypeptide(L)'
;MGNDPNFATTMTNALAGKQPKDATLTALAGLATAADRFPYFTGNDVASLATLTKVGRDILAKSTVAAVIEYLGLQETVNQASGALQKNQNGADIPGKDTFTKNIGACRAYSAWLNIGGDSQVWTTAQFISWLESQGAFNHPYWMCKGSWAYANNKVITDTGCGNICLAGAVVEVIGSRGAMTIRVTTPSTSSGGGITNAQFTYINHGDAYAPGWRRDYNTKNQQPAFALGQNRKRCRK
;
A
#
# COMPACT_ATOMS: atom_id res chain seq x y z
N MET A 1 -88.60 -36.13 -16.59
CA MET A 1 -87.77 -35.01 -16.13
C MET A 1 -87.93 -33.87 -17.13
N GLY A 2 -88.16 -32.62 -16.72
CA GLY A 2 -87.78 -31.47 -17.56
C GLY A 2 -88.85 -30.45 -17.95
N ASN A 3 -89.46 -29.75 -16.99
CA ASN A 3 -90.09 -28.45 -17.25
C ASN A 3 -89.92 -27.54 -16.03
N ASP A 4 -88.67 -27.26 -15.65
CA ASP A 4 -88.36 -26.26 -14.64
C ASP A 4 -88.43 -24.86 -15.30
N PRO A 5 -89.45 -24.03 -14.99
CA PRO A 5 -89.60 -22.69 -15.58
C PRO A 5 -88.46 -21.74 -15.19
N ASN A 6 -87.67 -22.07 -14.17
CA ASN A 6 -86.55 -21.27 -13.71
C ASN A 6 -85.20 -21.73 -14.27
N PHE A 7 -85.15 -22.75 -15.13
CA PHE A 7 -83.90 -23.33 -15.62
C PHE A 7 -82.95 -22.28 -16.24
N ALA A 8 -83.46 -21.39 -17.10
CA ALA A 8 -82.66 -20.36 -17.75
C ALA A 8 -82.10 -19.33 -16.75
N THR A 9 -82.91 -18.91 -15.78
CA THR A 9 -82.50 -18.00 -14.70
C THR A 9 -81.47 -18.66 -13.79
N THR A 10 -81.70 -19.92 -13.40
CA THR A 10 -80.75 -20.72 -12.62
C THR A 10 -79.42 -20.88 -13.36
N MET A 11 -79.43 -21.16 -14.67
CA MET A 11 -78.20 -21.30 -15.43
C MET A 11 -77.47 -19.98 -15.64
N THR A 12 -78.19 -18.89 -15.91
CA THR A 12 -77.59 -17.55 -16.05
C THR A 12 -76.95 -17.12 -14.73
N ASN A 13 -77.62 -17.33 -13.61
CA ASN A 13 -77.09 -17.08 -12.28
C ASN A 13 -75.88 -17.98 -11.96
N ALA A 14 -75.92 -19.24 -12.36
CA ALA A 14 -74.80 -20.18 -12.18
C ALA A 14 -73.56 -19.79 -13.01
N LEU A 15 -73.74 -19.15 -14.17
CA LEU A 15 -72.66 -18.71 -15.06
C LEU A 15 -72.16 -17.28 -14.77
N ALA A 16 -72.99 -16.39 -14.21
CA ALA A 16 -72.66 -14.99 -13.98
C ALA A 16 -71.42 -14.77 -13.07
N GLY A 17 -71.07 -15.76 -12.23
CA GLY A 17 -69.88 -15.74 -11.38
C GLY A 17 -68.70 -16.56 -11.92
N LYS A 18 -68.81 -17.19 -13.09
CA LYS A 18 -67.72 -17.97 -13.68
C LYS A 18 -66.76 -17.05 -14.42
N GLN A 19 -65.47 -17.32 -14.29
CA GLN A 19 -64.45 -16.65 -15.07
C GLN A 19 -64.64 -16.99 -16.58
N PRO A 20 -64.64 -15.99 -17.50
CA PRO A 20 -64.70 -16.23 -18.94
C PRO A 20 -63.56 -17.14 -19.42
N LYS A 21 -63.78 -17.86 -20.53
CA LYS A 21 -62.73 -18.68 -21.13
C LYS A 21 -61.58 -17.77 -21.59
N ASP A 22 -60.40 -18.01 -21.03
CA ASP A 22 -59.19 -17.26 -21.30
C ASP A 22 -58.02 -18.23 -21.53
N ALA A 23 -57.20 -17.94 -22.53
CA ALA A 23 -56.15 -18.86 -22.97
C ALA A 23 -55.02 -18.97 -21.93
N THR A 24 -54.63 -17.86 -21.29
CA THR A 24 -53.64 -17.82 -20.21
C THR A 24 -54.12 -18.61 -18.99
N LEU A 25 -55.37 -18.43 -18.58
CA LEU A 25 -55.97 -19.17 -17.47
C LEU A 25 -56.10 -20.65 -17.78
N THR A 26 -56.42 -21.01 -19.04
CA THR A 26 -56.44 -22.41 -19.50
C THR A 26 -55.04 -23.03 -19.42
N ALA A 27 -54.00 -22.29 -19.82
CA ALA A 27 -52.62 -22.77 -19.77
C ALA A 27 -52.14 -22.99 -18.33
N LEU A 28 -52.43 -22.07 -17.41
CA LEU A 28 -52.08 -22.21 -15.99
C LEU A 28 -52.86 -23.35 -15.31
N ALA A 29 -54.16 -23.47 -15.60
CA ALA A 29 -54.99 -24.53 -15.04
C ALA A 29 -54.61 -25.93 -15.56
N GLY A 30 -53.97 -26.02 -16.73
CA GLY A 30 -53.48 -27.27 -17.31
C GLY A 30 -52.15 -27.78 -16.72
N LEU A 31 -51.49 -27.01 -15.86
CA LEU A 31 -50.21 -27.42 -15.26
C LEU A 31 -50.42 -28.53 -14.21
N ALA A 32 -49.56 -29.54 -14.24
CA ALA A 32 -49.58 -30.62 -13.24
C ALA A 32 -49.19 -30.07 -11.85
N THR A 33 -50.06 -30.23 -10.86
CA THR A 33 -49.75 -29.81 -9.48
C THR A 33 -48.71 -30.74 -8.88
N ALA A 34 -47.63 -30.16 -8.34
CA ALA A 34 -46.60 -30.89 -7.61
C ALA A 34 -45.86 -29.95 -6.66
N ALA A 35 -45.27 -30.51 -5.59
CA ALA A 35 -44.39 -29.77 -4.69
C ALA A 35 -43.15 -29.26 -5.45
N ASP A 36 -42.56 -28.18 -4.93
CA ASP A 36 -41.31 -27.60 -5.45
C ASP A 36 -41.37 -27.22 -6.94
N ARG A 37 -42.52 -26.76 -7.44
CA ARG A 37 -42.70 -26.28 -8.82
C ARG A 37 -43.03 -24.79 -8.89
N PHE A 38 -42.48 -24.12 -9.90
CA PHE A 38 -42.72 -22.73 -10.24
C PHE A 38 -43.31 -22.63 -11.65
N PRO A 39 -44.58 -22.19 -11.79
CA PRO A 39 -45.17 -21.87 -13.09
C PRO A 39 -44.43 -20.71 -13.78
N TYR A 40 -44.18 -20.85 -15.08
CA TYR A 40 -43.63 -19.79 -15.92
C TYR A 40 -44.16 -19.90 -17.35
N PHE A 41 -44.16 -18.80 -18.09
CA PHE A 41 -44.59 -18.81 -19.50
C PHE A 41 -43.42 -19.09 -20.44
N THR A 42 -43.63 -19.96 -21.43
CA THR A 42 -42.67 -20.24 -22.52
C THR A 42 -43.09 -19.61 -23.85
N GLY A 43 -44.25 -18.94 -23.86
CA GLY A 43 -44.83 -18.25 -25.01
C GLY A 43 -46.14 -17.58 -24.59
N ASN A 44 -46.78 -16.84 -25.50
CA ASN A 44 -48.10 -16.27 -25.24
C ASN A 44 -49.10 -17.39 -24.99
N ASP A 45 -49.81 -17.35 -23.86
CA ASP A 45 -50.77 -18.38 -23.46
C ASP A 45 -50.19 -19.81 -23.39
N VAL A 46 -48.88 -19.96 -23.18
CA VAL A 46 -48.21 -21.26 -23.00
C VAL A 46 -47.43 -21.23 -21.69
N ALA A 47 -47.84 -22.05 -20.74
CA ALA A 47 -47.18 -22.18 -19.43
C ALA A 47 -46.47 -23.53 -19.29
N SER A 48 -45.41 -23.55 -18.49
CA SER A 48 -44.67 -24.74 -18.10
C SER A 48 -44.24 -24.65 -16.63
N LEU A 49 -43.63 -25.71 -16.11
CA LEU A 49 -43.16 -25.79 -14.72
C LEU A 49 -41.65 -25.95 -14.66
N ALA A 50 -41.00 -25.08 -13.89
CA ALA A 50 -39.63 -25.28 -13.47
C ALA A 50 -39.59 -25.86 -12.05
N THR A 51 -38.53 -26.61 -11.71
CA THR A 51 -38.28 -26.98 -10.32
C THR A 51 -37.81 -25.75 -9.55
N LEU A 52 -38.50 -25.41 -8.45
CA LEU A 52 -38.06 -24.37 -7.52
C LEU A 52 -37.40 -25.04 -6.32
N THR A 53 -36.08 -24.97 -6.26
CA THR A 53 -35.32 -25.61 -5.18
C THR A 53 -35.58 -24.93 -3.84
N LYS A 54 -35.28 -25.63 -2.74
CA LYS A 54 -35.30 -25.03 -1.40
C LYS A 54 -34.39 -23.79 -1.33
N VAL A 55 -33.20 -23.86 -1.93
CA VAL A 55 -32.26 -22.73 -1.99
C VAL A 55 -32.87 -21.53 -2.72
N GLY A 56 -33.53 -21.76 -3.86
CA GLY A 56 -34.22 -20.71 -4.60
C GLY A 56 -35.33 -20.04 -3.76
N ARG A 57 -36.11 -20.83 -3.01
CA ARG A 57 -37.12 -20.28 -2.08
C ARG A 57 -36.49 -19.49 -0.94
N ASP A 58 -35.43 -20.01 -0.34
CA ASP A 58 -34.74 -19.35 0.77
C ASP A 58 -34.20 -17.98 0.34
N ILE A 59 -33.70 -17.85 -0.90
CA ILE A 59 -33.25 -16.56 -1.49
C ILE A 59 -34.43 -15.64 -1.77
N LEU A 60 -35.49 -16.12 -2.45
CA LEU A 60 -36.68 -15.33 -2.78
C LEU A 60 -37.43 -14.84 -1.52
N ALA A 61 -37.31 -15.56 -0.41
CA ALA A 61 -37.90 -15.17 0.87
C ALA A 61 -37.14 -14.05 1.59
N LYS A 62 -35.95 -13.65 1.12
CA LYS A 62 -35.18 -12.56 1.75
C LYS A 62 -35.73 -11.20 1.34
N SER A 63 -35.97 -10.34 2.32
CA SER A 63 -36.50 -8.98 2.11
C SER A 63 -35.42 -7.93 1.85
N THR A 64 -34.14 -8.25 2.03
CA THR A 64 -33.03 -7.31 1.87
C THR A 64 -31.83 -7.94 1.19
N VAL A 65 -31.00 -7.11 0.54
CA VAL A 65 -29.72 -7.53 -0.04
C VAL A 65 -28.78 -8.10 1.02
N ALA A 66 -28.76 -7.50 2.22
CA ALA A 66 -27.94 -7.99 3.34
C ALA A 66 -28.31 -9.43 3.75
N ALA A 67 -29.60 -9.76 3.82
CA ALA A 67 -30.06 -11.09 4.17
C ALA A 67 -29.77 -12.14 3.07
N VAL A 68 -29.67 -11.72 1.79
CA VAL A 68 -29.19 -12.57 0.70
C VAL A 68 -27.69 -12.83 0.83
N ILE A 69 -26.90 -11.79 1.09
CA ILE A 69 -25.44 -11.89 1.29
C ILE A 69 -25.14 -12.82 2.47
N GLU A 70 -25.86 -12.67 3.59
CA GLU A 70 -25.74 -13.53 4.76
C GLU A 70 -26.09 -14.99 4.43
N TYR A 71 -27.19 -15.22 3.72
CA TYR A 71 -27.60 -16.57 3.30
C TYR A 71 -26.54 -17.26 2.43
N LEU A 72 -25.87 -16.49 1.57
CA LEU A 72 -24.78 -16.97 0.72
C LEU A 72 -23.44 -17.12 1.49
N GLY A 73 -23.38 -16.70 2.76
CA GLY A 73 -22.15 -16.72 3.57
C GLY A 73 -21.11 -15.68 3.16
N LEU A 74 -21.51 -14.61 2.46
CA LEU A 74 -20.60 -13.64 1.84
C LEU A 74 -20.34 -12.39 2.69
N GLN A 75 -20.89 -12.31 3.90
CA GLN A 75 -20.79 -11.13 4.74
C GLN A 75 -19.32 -10.76 5.05
N GLU A 76 -18.50 -11.75 5.39
CA GLU A 76 -17.08 -11.52 5.70
C GLU A 76 -16.27 -11.12 4.47
N THR A 77 -16.59 -11.69 3.29
CA THR A 77 -15.96 -11.29 2.03
C THR A 77 -16.21 -9.82 1.71
N VAL A 78 -17.44 -9.34 1.92
CA VAL A 78 -17.79 -7.92 1.72
C VAL A 78 -17.02 -7.03 2.70
N ASN A 79 -16.92 -7.44 3.97
CA ASN A 79 -16.18 -6.69 4.99
C ASN A 79 -14.68 -6.58 4.63
N GLN A 80 -14.06 -7.70 4.23
CA GLN A 80 -12.65 -7.73 3.83
C GLN A 80 -12.39 -6.92 2.56
N ALA A 81 -13.29 -7.00 1.57
CA ALA A 81 -13.18 -6.22 0.35
C ALA A 81 -13.26 -4.71 0.62
N SER A 82 -14.06 -4.28 1.60
CA SER A 82 -14.15 -2.88 2.00
C SER A 82 -12.85 -2.34 2.61
N GLY A 83 -12.01 -3.19 3.18
CA GLY A 83 -10.72 -2.82 3.80
C GLY A 83 -9.50 -3.08 2.91
N ALA A 84 -9.69 -3.61 1.70
CA ALA A 84 -8.60 -3.95 0.80
C ALA A 84 -8.00 -2.71 0.13
N LEU A 85 -6.69 -2.77 -0.16
CA LEU A 85 -6.00 -1.71 -0.90
C LEU A 85 -6.51 -1.61 -2.34
N GLN A 86 -6.79 -0.38 -2.79
CA GLN A 86 -7.26 -0.12 -4.14
C GLN A 86 -6.09 0.10 -5.11
N LYS A 87 -5.99 -0.74 -6.13
CA LYS A 87 -4.91 -0.68 -7.12
C LYS A 87 -4.81 0.68 -7.83
N ASN A 88 -5.95 1.28 -8.16
CA ASN A 88 -6.01 2.59 -8.83
C ASN A 88 -5.64 3.76 -7.92
N GLN A 89 -5.60 3.57 -6.59
CA GLN A 89 -5.17 4.59 -5.64
C GLN A 89 -3.67 4.56 -5.38
N ASN A 90 -2.96 3.52 -5.83
CA ASN A 90 -1.50 3.40 -5.73
C ASN A 90 -0.96 3.71 -4.31
N GLY A 91 -1.64 3.21 -3.28
CA GLY A 91 -1.27 3.40 -1.87
C GLY A 91 -1.74 4.72 -1.24
N ALA A 92 -2.47 5.57 -1.96
CA ALA A 92 -3.05 6.79 -1.38
C ALA A 92 -4.00 6.51 -0.21
N ASP A 93 -4.67 5.36 -0.24
CA ASP A 93 -5.59 4.80 0.75
C ASP A 93 -4.94 4.18 1.99
N ILE A 94 -3.60 4.09 2.03
CA ILE A 94 -2.89 3.67 3.23
C ILE A 94 -2.98 4.79 4.29
N PRO A 95 -3.61 4.54 5.47
CA PRO A 95 -3.78 5.57 6.49
C PRO A 95 -2.44 6.04 7.09
N GLY A 96 -1.49 5.12 7.28
CA GLY A 96 -0.15 5.38 7.83
C GLY A 96 0.95 4.96 6.88
N LYS A 97 1.25 5.77 5.85
CA LYS A 97 2.26 5.46 4.83
C LYS A 97 3.67 5.30 5.42
N ASP A 98 3.98 6.04 6.48
CA ASP A 98 5.24 5.94 7.20
C ASP A 98 5.41 4.57 7.87
N THR A 99 4.44 4.18 8.70
CA THR A 99 4.37 2.85 9.33
C THR A 99 4.34 1.73 8.31
N PHE A 100 3.59 1.89 7.21
CA PHE A 100 3.55 0.91 6.13
C PHE A 100 4.93 0.72 5.50
N THR A 101 5.61 1.81 5.14
CA THR A 101 6.98 1.78 4.58
C THR A 101 7.95 1.07 5.52
N LYS A 102 7.83 1.33 6.84
CA LYS A 102 8.61 0.63 7.88
C LYS A 102 8.31 -0.87 7.91
N ASN A 103 7.04 -1.26 7.94
CA ASN A 103 6.63 -2.67 8.09
C ASN A 103 7.04 -3.53 6.90
N ILE A 104 7.03 -2.97 5.68
CA ILE A 104 7.47 -3.69 4.48
C ILE A 104 8.99 -3.64 4.26
N GLY A 105 9.74 -2.91 5.11
CA GLY A 105 11.19 -2.75 4.99
C GLY A 105 11.63 -1.93 3.77
N ALA A 106 10.74 -1.11 3.19
CA ALA A 106 11.08 -0.24 2.07
C ALA A 106 11.91 0.95 2.54
N CYS A 107 12.76 1.47 1.65
CA CYS A 107 13.51 2.69 1.91
C CYS A 107 12.56 3.88 2.11
N ARG A 108 12.66 4.56 3.26
CA ARG A 108 12.01 5.85 3.47
C ARG A 108 12.83 6.97 2.82
N ALA A 109 12.42 7.41 1.63
CA ALA A 109 12.94 8.63 1.02
C ALA A 109 12.33 9.87 1.72
N TYR A 110 12.98 10.33 2.79
CA TYR A 110 12.44 11.36 3.68
C TYR A 110 12.28 12.71 3.00
N SER A 111 13.29 13.14 2.25
CA SER A 111 13.24 14.38 1.46
C SER A 111 14.33 14.37 0.38
N ALA A 112 13.99 14.88 -0.80
CA ALA A 112 14.94 15.15 -1.87
C ALA A 112 15.62 16.53 -1.73
N TRP A 113 15.19 17.36 -0.76
CA TRP A 113 15.69 18.71 -0.55
C TRP A 113 15.55 19.15 0.91
N LEU A 114 16.56 18.85 1.73
CA LEU A 114 16.54 19.11 3.17
C LEU A 114 17.68 20.04 3.60
N ASN A 115 17.40 21.06 4.41
CA ASN A 115 18.45 21.86 5.05
C ASN A 115 18.99 21.07 6.26
N ILE A 116 20.08 20.33 6.08
CA ILE A 116 20.62 19.44 7.10
C ILE A 116 21.34 20.28 8.16
N GLY A 117 20.62 20.53 9.26
CA GLY A 117 21.09 21.32 10.41
C GLY A 117 20.82 22.81 10.33
N GLY A 118 20.31 23.32 9.21
CA GLY A 118 19.73 24.67 9.09
C GLY A 118 20.71 25.84 8.99
N ASP A 119 22.00 25.60 9.14
CA ASP A 119 23.06 26.60 8.98
C ASP A 119 24.38 25.92 8.50
N SER A 120 25.46 26.70 8.33
CA SER A 120 26.77 26.24 7.81
C SER A 120 27.82 25.89 8.87
N GLN A 121 27.43 25.81 10.14
CA GLN A 121 28.33 25.45 11.23
C GLN A 121 28.79 23.99 11.13
N VAL A 122 29.82 23.67 11.90
CA VAL A 122 30.37 22.33 11.95
C VAL A 122 29.55 21.43 12.90
N TRP A 123 29.53 20.14 12.59
CA TRP A 123 29.05 19.10 13.49
C TRP A 123 30.16 18.09 13.78
N THR A 124 30.10 17.55 15.00
CA THR A 124 30.71 16.25 15.32
C THR A 124 29.84 15.13 14.76
N THR A 125 30.43 13.95 14.61
CA THR A 125 29.72 12.73 14.20
C THR A 125 28.58 12.42 15.17
N ALA A 126 28.77 12.63 16.47
CA ALA A 126 27.73 12.45 17.48
C ALA A 126 26.54 13.41 17.28
N GLN A 127 26.78 14.70 17.00
CA GLN A 127 25.72 15.66 16.71
C GLN A 127 24.95 15.32 15.43
N PHE A 128 25.65 14.88 14.39
CA PHE A 128 25.01 14.43 13.15
C PHE A 128 24.10 13.22 13.39
N ILE A 129 24.57 12.22 14.14
CA ILE A 129 23.79 11.03 14.49
C ILE A 129 22.56 11.39 15.33
N SER A 130 22.71 12.29 16.31
CA SER A 130 21.57 12.79 17.10
C SER A 130 20.55 13.55 16.25
N TRP A 131 21.00 14.30 15.24
CA TRP A 131 20.10 14.93 14.29
C TRP A 131 19.36 13.90 13.42
N LEU A 132 20.04 12.85 12.94
CA LEU A 132 19.38 11.77 12.18
C LEU A 132 18.28 11.08 13.01
N GLU A 133 18.54 10.87 14.30
CA GLU A 133 17.53 10.33 15.22
C GLU A 133 16.33 11.25 15.40
N SER A 134 16.54 12.56 15.49
CA SER A 134 15.43 13.52 15.56
C SER A 134 14.60 13.57 14.27
N GLN A 135 15.17 13.17 13.13
CA GLN A 135 14.43 12.97 11.87
C GLN A 135 13.74 11.60 11.77
N GLY A 136 13.87 10.76 12.79
CA GLY A 136 13.33 9.40 12.80
C GLY A 136 14.09 8.43 11.91
N ALA A 137 15.34 8.72 11.52
CA ALA A 137 16.08 7.87 10.57
C ALA A 137 16.27 6.43 11.09
N PHE A 138 16.43 6.26 12.40
CA PHE A 138 16.59 4.95 13.04
C PHE A 138 15.27 4.24 13.34
N ASN A 139 14.13 4.84 12.99
CA ASN A 139 12.81 4.21 13.09
C ASN A 139 12.47 3.35 11.87
N HIS A 140 13.29 3.39 10.82
CA HIS A 140 13.15 2.61 9.58
C HIS A 140 14.36 1.70 9.39
N PRO A 141 14.20 0.48 8.86
CA PRO A 141 15.33 -0.38 8.49
C PRO A 141 16.26 0.26 7.47
N TYR A 142 15.71 1.09 6.58
CA TYR A 142 16.44 1.90 5.62
C TYR A 142 15.74 3.27 5.46
N TRP A 143 16.47 4.34 5.74
CA TRP A 143 16.06 5.73 5.59
C TRP A 143 17.07 6.49 4.73
N MET A 144 16.62 7.44 3.92
CA MET A 144 17.52 8.30 3.17
C MET A 144 16.98 9.72 3.04
N CYS A 145 17.88 10.69 2.88
CA CYS A 145 17.55 12.04 2.47
C CYS A 145 18.62 12.64 1.57
N LYS A 146 18.29 13.76 0.92
CA LYS A 146 19.23 14.57 0.18
C LYS A 146 19.28 15.98 0.74
N GLY A 147 20.48 16.45 1.06
CA GLY A 147 20.74 17.82 1.47
C GLY A 147 20.43 18.81 0.34
N SER A 148 19.89 19.97 0.69
CA SER A 148 19.67 21.07 -0.25
C SER A 148 21.00 21.61 -0.79
N TRP A 149 20.97 22.30 -1.93
CA TRP A 149 22.19 22.91 -2.50
C TRP A 149 22.65 24.21 -1.77
N ALA A 150 21.99 24.57 -0.67
CA ALA A 150 22.29 25.79 0.06
C ALA A 150 23.45 25.56 1.05
N TYR A 151 24.68 25.88 0.65
CA TYR A 151 25.86 25.75 1.53
C TYR A 151 25.68 26.45 2.89
N ALA A 152 24.99 27.59 2.92
CA ALA A 152 24.74 28.36 4.13
C ALA A 152 23.80 27.66 5.13
N ASN A 153 23.03 26.65 4.68
CA ASN A 153 21.97 26.00 5.45
C ASN A 153 22.25 24.52 5.75
N ASN A 154 23.45 24.04 5.39
CA ASN A 154 23.83 22.64 5.60
C ASN A 154 25.18 22.56 6.33
N LYS A 155 25.22 21.68 7.33
CA LYS A 155 26.37 21.50 8.21
C LYS A 155 27.53 20.80 7.50
N VAL A 156 28.70 20.87 8.14
CA VAL A 156 29.90 20.12 7.75
C VAL A 156 30.36 19.25 8.91
N ILE A 157 30.52 17.94 8.67
CA ILE A 157 31.06 17.01 9.69
C ILE A 157 32.58 17.03 9.60
N THR A 158 33.27 17.24 10.72
CA THR A 158 34.73 17.54 10.70
C THR A 158 35.60 16.60 11.53
N ASP A 159 35.00 15.76 12.39
CA ASP A 159 35.72 14.82 13.27
C ASP A 159 35.86 13.40 12.69
N THR A 160 35.69 13.25 11.38
CA THR A 160 35.60 11.93 10.73
C THR A 160 36.94 11.18 10.68
N GLY A 161 38.07 11.89 10.82
CA GLY A 161 39.42 11.34 10.66
C GLY A 161 39.79 10.95 9.21
N CYS A 162 38.84 10.98 8.27
CA CYS A 162 39.05 10.64 6.86
C CYS A 162 38.62 11.74 5.88
N GLY A 163 38.48 12.98 6.37
CA GLY A 163 38.16 14.19 5.61
C GLY A 163 36.78 14.75 5.93
N ASN A 164 36.61 16.08 5.82
CA ASN A 164 35.36 16.74 6.13
C ASN A 164 34.23 16.32 5.17
N ILE A 165 33.01 16.21 5.69
CA ILE A 165 31.81 15.86 4.93
C ILE A 165 30.89 17.07 4.91
N CYS A 166 30.82 17.79 3.79
CA CYS A 166 29.83 18.83 3.59
C CYS A 166 28.49 18.19 3.21
N LEU A 167 27.42 18.54 3.94
CA LEU A 167 26.09 17.93 3.74
C LEU A 167 25.25 18.65 2.68
N ALA A 168 25.69 19.81 2.19
CA ALA A 168 25.04 20.52 1.08
C ALA A 168 25.07 19.64 -0.18
N GLY A 169 23.90 19.37 -0.74
CA GLY A 169 23.74 18.50 -1.91
C GLY A 169 24.08 17.02 -1.69
N ALA A 170 24.53 16.62 -0.50
CA ALA A 170 24.92 15.25 -0.21
C ALA A 170 23.69 14.34 -0.10
N VAL A 171 23.85 13.09 -0.50
CA VAL A 171 22.88 12.03 -0.19
C VAL A 171 23.31 11.35 1.11
N VAL A 172 22.37 11.21 2.05
CA VAL A 172 22.57 10.50 3.31
C VAL A 172 21.67 9.27 3.33
N GLU A 173 22.26 8.11 3.55
CA GLU A 173 21.57 6.83 3.72
C GLU A 173 21.86 6.31 5.12
N VAL A 174 20.82 5.87 5.84
CA VAL A 174 20.90 5.29 7.18
C VAL A 174 20.26 3.91 7.12
N ILE A 175 21.04 2.89 7.45
CA ILE A 175 20.62 1.48 7.40
C ILE A 175 20.81 0.89 8.79
N GLY A 176 19.81 0.18 9.28
CA GLY A 176 19.79 -0.40 10.62
C GLY A 176 19.12 0.50 11.66
N SER A 177 19.48 0.32 12.93
CA SER A 177 18.87 0.98 14.09
C SER A 177 19.89 1.79 14.87
N ARG A 178 19.46 2.53 15.90
CA ARG A 178 20.37 3.36 16.70
C ARG A 178 21.49 2.55 17.38
N GLY A 179 21.22 1.29 17.74
CA GLY A 179 22.20 0.40 18.36
C GLY A 179 23.12 -0.31 17.36
N ALA A 180 22.73 -0.42 16.09
CA ALA A 180 23.52 -1.04 15.05
C ALA A 180 23.20 -0.36 13.71
N MET A 181 24.08 0.53 13.27
CA MET A 181 23.85 1.41 12.12
C MET A 181 25.00 1.33 11.10
N THR A 182 24.63 1.52 9.84
CA THR A 182 25.52 1.95 8.78
C THR A 182 24.99 3.27 8.23
N ILE A 183 25.82 4.31 8.22
CA ILE A 183 25.48 5.59 7.59
C ILE A 183 26.39 5.76 6.38
N ARG A 184 25.81 5.98 5.20
CA ARG A 184 26.56 6.35 4.00
C ARG A 184 26.26 7.79 3.63
N VAL A 185 27.30 8.55 3.30
CA VAL A 185 27.17 9.91 2.79
C VAL A 185 27.91 10.01 1.47
N THR A 186 27.17 10.35 0.42
CA THR A 186 27.72 10.58 -0.92
C THR A 186 27.76 12.08 -1.19
N THR A 187 28.95 12.65 -1.28
CA THR A 187 29.15 14.09 -1.50
C THR A 187 29.10 14.47 -2.98
N PRO A 188 28.58 15.66 -3.31
CA PRO A 188 28.49 16.11 -4.70
C PRO A 188 29.85 16.54 -5.27
N SER A 189 29.86 16.97 -6.53
CA SER A 189 31.09 17.36 -7.24
C SER A 189 31.71 18.68 -6.79
N THR A 190 31.01 19.46 -5.96
CA THR A 190 31.44 20.74 -5.40
C THR A 190 31.12 20.81 -3.91
N SER A 191 31.86 21.57 -3.12
CA SER A 191 31.69 21.62 -1.66
C SER A 191 32.14 22.98 -1.11
N SER A 192 31.66 23.33 0.07
CA SER A 192 32.19 24.39 0.94
C SER A 192 32.79 23.79 2.23
N GLY A 193 33.35 24.63 3.11
CA GLY A 193 33.80 24.22 4.46
C GLY A 193 34.89 23.14 4.48
N GLY A 194 35.71 23.05 3.43
CA GLY A 194 36.75 22.03 3.29
C GLY A 194 36.24 20.61 3.05
N GLY A 195 34.94 20.44 2.74
CA GLY A 195 34.36 19.13 2.45
C GLY A 195 34.97 18.47 1.21
N ILE A 196 35.21 17.16 1.31
CA ILE A 196 35.71 16.37 0.18
C ILE A 196 34.58 16.14 -0.81
N THR A 197 34.81 16.46 -2.07
CA THR A 197 33.85 16.27 -3.16
C THR A 197 33.95 14.87 -3.78
N ASN A 198 32.91 14.48 -4.52
CA ASN A 198 32.84 13.23 -5.30
C ASN A 198 33.11 11.96 -4.48
N ALA A 199 32.90 11.97 -3.17
CA ALA A 199 33.35 10.91 -2.27
C ALA A 199 32.18 10.19 -1.59
N GLN A 200 32.39 8.92 -1.27
CA GLN A 200 31.50 8.15 -0.41
C GLN A 200 32.18 7.94 0.93
N PHE A 201 31.48 8.32 1.99
CA PHE A 201 31.86 8.11 3.37
C PHE A 201 30.93 7.07 3.98
N THR A 202 31.48 6.09 4.69
CA THR A 202 30.67 5.11 5.42
C THR A 202 31.06 5.10 6.89
N TYR A 203 30.09 5.35 7.77
CA TYR A 203 30.19 5.12 9.20
C TYR A 203 29.54 3.79 9.54
N ILE A 204 30.18 3.00 10.41
CA ILE A 204 29.59 1.77 10.95
C ILE A 204 29.68 1.82 12.47
N ASN A 205 28.58 1.43 13.12
CA ASN A 205 28.52 1.13 14.55
C ASN A 205 27.71 -0.15 14.78
N HIS A 206 28.14 -1.01 15.70
CA HIS A 206 27.47 -2.26 16.06
C HIS A 206 27.28 -2.42 17.59
N GLY A 207 27.14 -1.30 18.30
CA GLY A 207 26.83 -1.26 19.73
C GLY A 207 28.07 -1.19 20.62
N ASP A 208 27.88 -1.41 21.92
CA ASP A 208 28.83 -1.03 22.98
C ASP A 208 30.22 -1.71 22.87
N ALA A 209 30.29 -2.90 22.27
CA ALA A 209 31.56 -3.63 22.09
C ALA A 209 32.25 -3.34 20.74
N TYR A 210 31.68 -2.47 19.91
CA TYR A 210 32.20 -2.13 18.60
C TYR A 210 33.06 -0.85 18.66
N ALA A 211 34.09 -0.76 17.82
CA ALA A 211 34.86 0.46 17.62
C ALA A 211 34.30 1.23 16.41
N PRO A 212 33.37 2.17 16.60
CA PRO A 212 32.74 2.87 15.48
C PRO A 212 33.72 3.80 14.79
N GLY A 213 33.51 4.02 13.49
CA GLY A 213 34.38 4.92 12.73
C GLY A 213 33.92 5.15 11.30
N TRP A 214 34.38 6.28 10.76
CA TRP A 214 34.22 6.61 9.36
C TRP A 214 35.34 5.98 8.53
N ARG A 215 34.99 5.58 7.31
CA ARG A 215 35.92 5.36 6.22
C ARG A 215 35.49 6.17 5.01
N ARG A 216 36.46 6.59 4.21
CA ARG A 216 36.24 7.21 2.89
C ARG A 216 36.69 6.22 1.82
N ASP A 217 35.82 5.96 0.85
CA ASP A 217 36.14 5.09 -0.27
C ASP A 217 37.05 5.83 -1.26
N TYR A 218 38.08 5.13 -1.73
CA TYR A 218 39.03 5.62 -2.73
C TYR A 218 38.77 4.98 -4.09
N ASN A 219 38.97 5.73 -5.16
CA ASN A 219 38.81 5.29 -6.54
C ASN A 219 39.79 6.04 -7.45
N THR A 220 39.70 5.85 -8.77
CA THR A 220 40.60 6.49 -9.74
C THR A 220 40.54 8.03 -9.70
N LYS A 221 39.42 8.62 -9.27
CA LYS A 221 39.22 10.07 -9.10
C LYS A 221 39.56 10.55 -7.68
N ASN A 222 39.27 9.74 -6.66
CA ASN A 222 39.59 9.99 -5.26
C ASN A 222 40.71 9.07 -4.82
N GLN A 223 41.95 9.48 -5.00
CA GLN A 223 43.12 8.65 -4.68
C GLN A 223 43.50 8.73 -3.20
N GLN A 224 44.15 7.68 -2.71
CA GLN A 224 44.77 7.72 -1.37
C GLN A 224 45.90 8.76 -1.33
N PRO A 225 46.13 9.41 -0.18
CA PRO A 225 47.29 10.26 0.00
C PRO A 225 48.59 9.48 -0.28
N ALA A 226 49.57 10.10 -0.94
CA ALA A 226 50.81 9.44 -1.38
C ALA A 226 51.59 8.76 -0.22
N PHE A 227 51.51 9.30 1.00
CA PHE A 227 52.14 8.70 2.17
C PHE A 227 51.52 7.36 2.59
N ALA A 228 50.22 7.17 2.35
CA ALA A 228 49.52 5.92 2.65
C ALA A 228 49.88 4.81 1.65
N LEU A 229 50.40 5.17 0.48
CA LEU A 229 50.86 4.25 -0.56
C LEU A 229 52.34 3.85 -0.42
N GLY A 230 53.00 4.22 0.68
CA GLY A 230 54.42 3.96 0.90
C GLY A 230 55.35 4.71 -0.07
N GLN A 231 54.82 5.67 -0.85
CA GLN A 231 55.59 6.48 -1.79
C GLN A 231 56.26 7.64 -1.07
N ASN A 232 57.21 7.32 -0.17
CA ASN A 232 58.18 8.31 0.26
C ASN A 232 59.06 8.65 -0.95
N ARG A 233 58.94 9.88 -1.46
CA ARG A 233 59.87 10.44 -2.44
C ARG A 233 61.29 10.50 -1.83
N LYS A 234 62.01 9.39 -1.85
CA LYS A 234 63.48 9.40 -1.81
C LYS A 234 63.97 9.90 -3.17
N ARG A 235 63.89 11.22 -3.40
CA ARG A 235 64.87 11.88 -4.28
C ARG A 235 66.04 12.27 -3.39
N CYS A 236 66.96 11.33 -3.22
CA CYS A 236 68.30 11.62 -2.78
C CYS A 236 69.26 10.97 -3.77
N ARG A 237 70.26 11.75 -4.18
CA ARG A 237 71.39 11.49 -5.12
C ARG A 237 71.12 11.89 -6.58
N LYS A 238 71.96 12.69 -7.24
CA LYS A 238 73.26 13.32 -6.89
C LYS A 238 73.19 14.80 -7.21
#